data_AF-A0A8H6LAE3-F1
#
_entry.id   AF-A0A8H6LAE3-F1
#
_cell.length_a   1.000
_cell.length_b   1.000
_cell.length_c   1.000
_cell.angle_alpha   90.00
_cell.angle_beta   90.00
_cell.angle_gamma   90.00
#
_symmetry.space_group_name_H-M   'P 1'
#
loop_
_entity.id
_entity.type
_entity.pdbx_description
1 polymer ?
#
loop_
_entity_poly.entity_id
_entity_poly.type
_entity_poly.pdbx_seq_one_letter_code
_entity_poly.pdbx_strand_id
1 'polypeptide(L)'
;MAAEAPDPKTFGSWEEAFQYPVPAVRGMERQLRRDIDSNREKLRTLVGASYRDLLGTAESIIEMGGQMHDLETYMGEISKRCNTRILDKKASNLRTWTEEVGAPNTERYSFASQLAVLRSCPDVISRLFKSGGSVLLAAKVLVISRLLHTKLSQRRNPPPFLDDLRNRLASLRRRLLGRIDRRLKSLEISRDVLVEAMCAFSLATSSSPKDVIRHYHHMRLEAISENMSQDGDGHDNVLLALRLYVKTLKDTQAVIPTQLARALERLKLVPLFKSQDVYSLIELNLDVHERWIGDDIRTFTPYIRHDDLTKAEAERSLKQWAKSAFGSFLAGLRNRIEDVEDPERLVDLRRQVLELWLSNHQHSTGVDSAETLDGLRHVFNLQSTRLIQSRASKLDRVGLIVKNVLQNWQAGVSDLTPSLWDSSMTSMEFENGGKSFRERLASRFTGKNEPLNKVSLEYVSFS
;
A
#
# COMPACT_ATOMS: atom_id res chain seq x y z
N MET A 1 17.41 102.79 13.22
CA MET A 1 17.45 102.03 11.95
C MET A 1 18.90 101.73 11.65
N ALA A 2 19.29 100.46 11.68
CA ALA A 2 20.68 100.06 11.41
C ALA A 2 20.95 100.29 9.92
N ALA A 3 21.83 101.25 9.61
CA ALA A 3 22.25 101.48 8.24
C ALA A 3 23.02 100.25 7.76
N GLU A 4 22.44 99.55 6.79
CA GLU A 4 23.01 98.39 6.13
C GLU A 4 24.38 98.78 5.55
N ALA A 5 25.43 98.04 5.91
CA ALA A 5 26.77 98.34 5.42
C ALA A 5 26.80 98.08 3.90
N PRO A 6 27.25 99.05 3.08
CA PRO A 6 27.31 98.88 1.63
C PRO A 6 28.31 97.79 1.24
N ASP A 7 27.96 97.03 0.19
CA ASP A 7 28.71 95.83 -0.21
C ASP A 7 30.03 96.23 -0.93
N PRO A 8 31.21 95.76 -0.47
CA PRO A 8 32.50 96.29 -0.89
C PRO A 8 32.87 96.05 -2.37
N LYS A 9 32.09 95.24 -3.10
CA LYS A 9 32.33 94.91 -4.51
C LYS A 9 31.80 95.95 -5.50
N THR A 10 31.04 96.94 -5.01
CA THR A 10 30.40 97.96 -5.85
C THR A 10 31.24 99.23 -5.99
N PHE A 11 32.33 99.36 -5.23
CA PHE A 11 33.21 100.53 -5.28
C PHE A 11 34.29 100.42 -6.37
N GLY A 12 34.54 101.53 -7.06
CA GLY A 12 35.54 101.62 -8.13
C GLY A 12 36.93 102.02 -7.62
N SER A 13 36.99 102.75 -6.50
CA SER A 13 38.25 103.09 -5.82
C SER A 13 38.13 102.91 -4.30
N TRP A 14 39.26 102.70 -3.62
CA TRP A 14 39.33 102.52 -2.17
C TRP A 14 38.93 103.79 -1.39
N GLU A 15 38.92 104.95 -2.04
CA GLU A 15 38.64 106.25 -1.43
C GLU A 15 37.14 106.46 -1.19
N GLU A 16 36.29 105.84 -2.01
CA GLU A 16 34.81 105.89 -1.89
C GLU A 16 34.32 105.25 -0.58
N ALA A 17 35.08 104.32 -0.02
CA ALA A 17 34.76 103.69 1.26
C ALA A 17 34.84 104.66 2.45
N PHE A 18 35.68 105.71 2.37
CA PHE A 18 35.89 106.68 3.45
C PHE A 18 34.82 107.79 3.52
N GLN A 19 33.87 107.82 2.57
CA GLN A 19 32.72 108.73 2.59
C GLN A 19 31.61 108.28 3.58
N TYR A 20 31.69 107.05 4.06
CA TYR A 20 30.76 106.47 5.03
C TYR A 20 31.28 106.61 6.48
N PRO A 21 30.39 106.65 7.49
CA PRO A 21 30.81 106.82 8.88
C PRO A 21 31.70 105.65 9.36
N VAL A 22 32.69 105.96 10.21
CA VAL A 22 33.75 105.03 10.66
C VAL A 22 33.26 103.63 11.09
N PRO A 23 32.10 103.47 11.79
CA PRO A 23 31.57 102.14 12.12
C PRO A 23 31.22 101.29 10.90
N ALA A 24 30.74 101.89 9.81
CA ALA A 24 30.42 101.21 8.55
C ALA A 24 31.70 100.76 7.83
N VAL A 25 32.73 101.60 7.82
CA VAL A 25 34.05 101.26 7.24
C VAL A 25 34.72 100.11 8.00
N ARG A 26 34.64 100.07 9.33
CA ARG A 26 35.13 98.95 10.15
C ARG A 26 34.30 97.67 9.99
N GLY A 27 33.02 97.78 9.61
CA GLY A 27 32.18 96.65 9.24
C GLY A 27 32.63 96.06 7.91
N MET A 28 32.83 96.93 6.91
CA MET A 28 33.31 96.60 5.57
C MET A 28 34.72 95.99 5.59
N GLU A 29 35.66 96.53 6.36
CA GLU A 29 37.02 95.99 6.50
C GLU A 29 36.98 94.55 7.07
N ARG A 30 36.14 94.31 8.09
CA ARG A 30 35.95 92.97 8.65
C ARG A 30 35.29 92.02 7.65
N GLN A 31 34.37 92.50 6.82
CA GLN A 31 33.74 91.72 5.76
C GLN A 31 34.76 91.37 4.66
N LEU A 32 35.56 92.34 4.20
CA LEU A 32 36.62 92.13 3.20
C LEU A 32 37.70 91.16 3.69
N ARG A 33 38.13 91.24 4.95
CA ARG A 33 39.08 90.27 5.52
C ARG A 33 38.49 88.85 5.53
N ARG A 34 37.23 88.70 5.93
CA ARG A 34 36.53 87.40 5.90
C ARG A 34 36.39 86.88 4.47
N ASP A 35 36.13 87.73 3.50
CA ASP A 35 36.02 87.34 2.09
C ASP A 35 37.37 86.96 1.49
N ILE A 36 38.45 87.66 1.85
CA ILE A 36 39.82 87.30 1.46
C ILE A 36 40.21 85.95 2.07
N ASP A 37 39.95 85.73 3.36
CA ASP A 37 40.27 84.46 4.02
C ASP A 37 39.42 83.31 3.44
N SER A 38 38.13 83.57 3.17
CA SER A 38 37.23 82.62 2.50
C SER A 38 37.68 82.29 1.08
N ASN A 39 38.07 83.28 0.28
CA ASN A 39 38.57 83.05 -1.08
C ASN A 39 39.94 82.37 -1.09
N ARG A 40 40.81 82.69 -0.13
CA ARG A 40 42.10 82.02 0.03
C ARG A 40 41.91 80.55 0.37
N GLU A 41 40.97 80.23 1.27
CA GLU A 41 40.66 78.84 1.63
C GLU A 41 39.94 78.10 0.48
N LYS A 42 39.06 78.77 -0.26
CA LYS A 42 38.46 78.23 -1.50
C LYS A 42 39.51 77.93 -2.57
N LEU A 43 40.47 78.82 -2.80
CA LEU A 43 41.55 78.56 -3.76
C LEU A 43 42.48 77.44 -3.27
N ARG A 44 42.80 77.39 -1.98
CA ARG A 44 43.61 76.32 -1.39
C ARG A 44 42.93 74.95 -1.51
N THR A 45 41.62 74.89 -1.27
CA THR A 45 40.85 73.66 -1.39
C THR A 45 40.63 73.27 -2.85
N LEU A 46 40.29 74.20 -3.74
CA LEU A 46 39.97 73.90 -5.13
C LEU A 46 41.23 73.57 -5.94
N VAL A 47 42.31 74.34 -5.79
CA VAL A 47 43.59 74.05 -6.46
C VAL A 47 44.29 72.85 -5.82
N GLY A 48 44.21 72.70 -4.49
CA GLY A 48 44.79 71.57 -3.78
C GLY A 48 44.06 70.24 -4.03
N ALA A 49 42.73 70.26 -4.14
CA ALA A 49 41.94 69.09 -4.52
C ALA A 49 42.13 68.77 -6.00
N SER A 50 42.03 69.77 -6.90
CA SER A 50 42.22 69.58 -8.33
C SER A 50 43.61 69.01 -8.67
N TYR A 51 44.68 69.48 -8.02
CA TYR A 51 46.03 68.94 -8.25
C TYR A 51 46.18 67.51 -7.68
N ARG A 52 45.57 67.22 -6.53
CA ARG A 52 45.58 65.87 -5.94
C ARG A 52 44.76 64.89 -6.78
N ASP A 53 43.64 65.32 -7.35
CA ASP A 53 42.81 64.51 -8.24
C ASP A 53 43.54 64.26 -9.57
N LEU A 54 44.24 65.25 -10.12
CA LEU A 54 45.07 65.08 -11.32
C LEU A 54 46.26 64.14 -11.08
N LEU A 55 46.89 64.20 -9.89
CA LEU A 55 47.93 63.25 -9.52
C LEU A 55 47.36 61.84 -9.28
N GLY A 56 46.24 61.72 -8.57
CA GLY A 56 45.60 60.43 -8.31
C GLY A 56 45.08 59.76 -9.59
N THR A 57 44.61 60.56 -10.56
CA THR A 57 44.26 60.04 -11.90
C THR A 57 45.49 59.62 -12.68
N ALA A 58 46.60 60.36 -12.61
CA ALA A 58 47.86 59.96 -13.23
C ALA A 58 48.45 58.67 -12.60
N GLU A 59 48.43 58.53 -11.28
CA GLU A 59 48.84 57.31 -10.57
C GLU A 59 47.94 56.12 -10.96
N SER A 60 46.62 56.34 -11.02
CA SER A 60 45.67 55.31 -11.47
C SER A 60 45.94 54.87 -12.91
N ILE A 61 46.34 55.78 -13.81
CA ILE A 61 46.72 55.44 -15.19
C ILE A 61 47.97 54.58 -15.22
N ILE A 62 48.97 54.88 -14.38
CA ILE A 62 50.20 54.08 -14.28
C ILE A 62 49.89 52.69 -13.72
N GLU A 63 49.06 52.61 -12.68
CA GLU A 63 48.63 51.33 -12.10
C GLU A 63 47.83 50.49 -13.12
N MET A 64 46.87 51.11 -13.81
CA MET A 64 46.14 50.45 -14.91
C MET A 64 47.07 50.00 -16.03
N GLY A 65 48.12 50.77 -16.35
CA GLY A 65 49.13 50.37 -17.33
C GLY A 65 49.89 49.11 -16.91
N GLY A 66 50.24 48.99 -15.63
CA GLY A 66 50.85 47.77 -15.07
C GLY A 66 49.92 46.57 -15.14
N GLN A 67 48.67 46.74 -14.69
CA GLN A 67 47.65 45.68 -14.74
C GLN A 67 47.34 45.24 -16.19
N MET A 68 47.34 46.16 -17.14
CA MET A 68 47.14 45.87 -18.57
C MET A 68 48.27 44.98 -19.11
N HIS A 69 49.52 45.27 -18.72
CA HIS A 69 50.67 44.45 -19.12
C HIS A 69 50.56 43.04 -18.55
N ASP A 70 50.21 42.90 -17.27
CA ASP A 70 49.99 41.60 -16.67
C ASP A 70 48.87 40.84 -17.39
N LEU A 71 47.75 41.49 -17.70
CA LEU A 71 46.67 40.90 -18.49
C LEU A 71 47.12 40.46 -19.89
N GLU A 72 47.95 41.24 -20.58
CA GLU A 72 48.53 40.86 -21.87
C GLU A 72 49.41 39.62 -21.74
N THR A 73 50.22 39.51 -20.69
CA THR A 73 51.03 38.31 -20.46
C THR A 73 50.17 37.08 -20.19
N TYR A 74 49.14 37.19 -19.33
CA TYR A 74 48.20 36.10 -19.05
C TYR A 74 47.42 35.68 -20.30
N MET A 75 46.91 36.64 -21.08
CA MET A 75 46.22 36.35 -22.34
C MET A 75 47.18 35.72 -23.36
N GLY A 76 48.44 36.15 -23.39
CA GLY A 76 49.49 35.53 -24.20
C GLY A 76 49.76 34.08 -23.80
N GLU A 77 49.78 33.77 -22.49
CA GLU A 77 49.91 32.41 -21.99
C GLU A 77 48.67 31.54 -22.30
N ILE A 78 47.46 32.09 -22.10
CA ILE A 78 46.21 31.42 -22.44
C ILE A 78 46.19 31.12 -23.95
N SER A 79 46.55 32.09 -24.79
CA SER A 79 46.62 31.92 -26.25
C SER A 79 47.62 30.82 -26.65
N LYS A 80 48.81 30.78 -26.03
CA LYS A 80 49.81 29.72 -26.25
C LYS A 80 49.29 28.34 -25.85
N ARG A 81 48.56 28.24 -24.73
CA ARG A 81 47.99 26.96 -24.22
C ARG A 81 46.73 26.53 -24.98
N CYS A 82 45.94 27.48 -25.47
CA CYS A 82 44.74 27.29 -26.26
C CYS A 82 45.00 27.37 -27.77
N ASN A 83 46.23 27.06 -28.21
CA ASN A 83 46.52 26.93 -29.63
C ASN A 83 45.60 25.86 -30.23
N THR A 84 44.81 26.26 -31.24
CA THR A 84 43.82 25.40 -31.90
C THR A 84 44.42 24.07 -32.33
N ARG A 85 45.67 24.06 -32.81
CA ARG A 85 46.37 22.82 -33.20
C ARG A 85 46.64 21.87 -32.02
N ILE A 86 46.95 22.41 -30.85
CA ILE A 86 47.19 21.60 -29.64
C ILE A 86 45.86 21.06 -29.10
N LEU A 87 44.81 21.90 -29.13
CA LEU A 87 43.46 21.49 -28.74
C LEU A 87 42.91 20.43 -29.70
N ASP A 88 43.05 20.61 -31.00
CA ASP A 88 42.64 19.66 -32.03
C ASP A 88 43.39 18.34 -31.89
N LYS A 89 44.72 18.39 -31.63
CA LYS A 89 45.52 17.18 -31.38
C LYS A 89 45.12 16.47 -30.08
N LYS A 90 44.83 17.21 -29.00
CA LYS A 90 44.35 16.62 -27.75
C LYS A 90 42.94 16.03 -27.92
N ALA A 91 42.07 16.72 -28.65
CA ALA A 91 40.72 16.26 -28.96
C ALA A 91 40.75 15.01 -29.87
N SER A 92 41.62 14.96 -30.88
CA SER A 92 41.80 13.79 -31.74
C SER A 92 42.39 12.61 -30.98
N ASN A 93 43.36 12.86 -30.10
CA ASN A 93 43.94 11.83 -29.23
C ASN A 93 42.92 11.31 -28.20
N LEU A 94 42.06 12.19 -27.67
CA LEU A 94 40.99 11.77 -26.79
C LEU A 94 39.97 10.91 -27.54
N ARG A 95 39.58 11.31 -28.77
CA ARG A 95 38.67 10.55 -29.64
C ARG A 95 39.23 9.16 -29.96
N THR A 96 40.46 9.09 -30.45
CA THR A 96 41.14 7.81 -30.74
C THR A 96 41.27 6.95 -29.48
N TRP A 97 41.64 7.51 -28.33
CA TRP A 97 41.69 6.77 -27.07
C TRP A 97 40.30 6.26 -26.62
N THR A 98 39.25 7.08 -26.76
CA THR A 98 37.89 6.65 -26.45
C THR A 98 37.37 5.59 -27.41
N GLU A 99 37.74 5.64 -28.69
CA GLU A 99 37.31 4.69 -29.72
C GLU A 99 38.08 3.36 -29.63
N GLU A 100 39.40 3.41 -29.45
CA GLU A 100 40.29 2.23 -29.46
C GLU A 100 40.33 1.50 -28.11
N VAL A 101 40.33 2.24 -26.99
CA VAL A 101 40.55 1.67 -25.65
C VAL A 101 39.31 1.79 -24.76
N GLY A 102 38.57 2.89 -24.88
CA GLY A 102 37.40 3.20 -24.04
C GLY A 102 36.13 2.43 -24.41
N ALA A 103 35.76 2.41 -25.69
CA ALA A 103 34.52 1.81 -26.18
C ALA A 103 34.42 0.29 -25.91
N PRO A 104 35.42 -0.55 -26.30
CA PRO A 104 35.31 -2.00 -26.06
C PRO A 104 35.32 -2.35 -24.57
N ASN A 105 36.02 -1.57 -23.74
CA ASN A 105 36.02 -1.78 -22.29
C ASN A 105 34.70 -1.34 -21.65
N THR A 106 34.10 -0.24 -22.09
CA THR A 106 32.80 0.24 -21.60
C THR A 106 31.68 -0.76 -21.91
N GLU A 107 31.70 -1.38 -23.10
CA GLU A 107 30.75 -2.44 -23.46
C GLU A 107 30.93 -3.72 -22.63
N ARG A 108 32.17 -4.07 -22.28
CA ARG A 108 32.48 -5.20 -21.39
C ARG A 108 32.05 -4.92 -19.95
N TYR A 109 32.33 -3.74 -19.41
CA TYR A 109 31.94 -3.36 -18.05
C TYR A 109 30.42 -3.19 -17.90
N SER A 110 29.75 -2.63 -18.92
CA SER A 110 28.28 -2.57 -18.95
C SER A 110 27.66 -3.95 -18.99
N PHE A 111 28.19 -4.85 -19.83
CA PHE A 111 27.76 -6.24 -19.87
C PHE A 111 27.97 -6.96 -18.52
N ALA A 112 29.18 -6.88 -17.98
CA ALA A 112 29.52 -7.53 -16.72
C ALA A 112 28.65 -7.01 -15.56
N SER A 113 28.41 -5.70 -15.50
CA SER A 113 27.56 -5.08 -14.48
C SER A 113 26.10 -5.48 -14.62
N GLN A 114 25.53 -5.43 -15.82
CA GLN A 114 24.15 -5.86 -16.07
C GLN A 114 23.95 -7.34 -15.72
N LEU A 115 24.94 -8.17 -16.02
CA LEU A 115 24.93 -9.59 -15.73
C LEU A 115 25.08 -9.89 -14.22
N ALA A 116 25.95 -9.15 -13.53
CA ALA A 116 26.15 -9.26 -12.09
C ALA A 116 24.87 -8.89 -11.31
N VAL A 117 24.23 -7.78 -11.69
CA VAL A 117 22.94 -7.37 -11.10
C VAL A 117 21.86 -8.41 -11.39
N LEU A 118 21.75 -8.89 -12.64
CA LEU A 118 20.77 -9.91 -13.01
C LEU A 118 20.95 -11.21 -12.24
N ARG A 119 22.20 -11.66 -12.04
CA ARG A 119 22.52 -12.87 -11.29
C ARG A 119 22.12 -12.76 -9.81
N SER A 120 22.21 -11.56 -9.24
CA SER A 120 21.90 -11.30 -7.82
C SER A 120 20.39 -11.18 -7.55
N CYS A 121 19.60 -10.75 -8.55
CA CYS A 121 18.15 -10.59 -8.43
C CYS A 121 17.40 -11.83 -7.90
N PRO A 122 17.59 -13.06 -8.43
CA PRO A 122 16.93 -14.26 -7.90
C PRO A 122 17.21 -14.54 -6.42
N ASP A 123 18.42 -14.27 -5.95
CA ASP A 123 18.83 -14.52 -4.57
C ASP A 123 18.22 -13.48 -3.62
N VAL A 124 18.19 -12.20 -4.04
CA VAL A 124 17.48 -11.12 -3.36
C VAL A 124 15.99 -11.45 -3.20
N ILE A 125 15.31 -11.83 -4.29
CA ILE A 125 13.88 -12.18 -4.25
C ILE A 125 13.65 -13.38 -3.32
N SER A 126 14.52 -14.39 -3.40
CA SER A 126 14.43 -15.58 -2.54
C SER A 126 14.63 -15.23 -1.06
N ARG A 127 15.54 -14.31 -0.75
CA ARG A 127 15.76 -13.79 0.61
C ARG A 127 14.55 -13.01 1.11
N LEU A 128 14.02 -12.09 0.31
CA LEU A 128 12.81 -11.33 0.65
C LEU A 128 11.62 -12.25 0.94
N PHE A 129 11.52 -13.37 0.23
CA PHE A 129 10.51 -14.39 0.55
C PHE A 129 10.77 -15.06 1.89
N LYS A 130 12.01 -15.42 2.21
CA LYS A 130 12.34 -16.04 3.51
C LYS A 130 12.12 -15.10 4.70
N SER A 131 12.49 -13.83 4.56
CA SER A 131 12.36 -12.83 5.64
C SER A 131 10.93 -12.29 5.82
N GLY A 132 9.97 -12.70 4.98
CA GLY A 132 8.62 -12.13 5.01
C GLY A 132 8.56 -10.67 4.54
N GLY A 133 9.57 -10.21 3.78
CA GLY A 133 9.72 -8.83 3.35
C GLY A 133 8.62 -8.32 2.42
N SER A 134 8.79 -7.08 1.97
CA SER A 134 7.86 -6.40 1.07
C SER A 134 7.67 -7.16 -0.25
N VAL A 135 6.41 -7.42 -0.59
CA VAL A 135 6.02 -8.11 -1.82
C VAL A 135 6.13 -7.14 -3.01
N LEU A 136 5.92 -5.85 -2.76
CA LEU A 136 6.17 -4.80 -3.74
C LEU A 136 7.66 -4.67 -4.08
N LEU A 137 8.56 -4.74 -3.09
CA LEU A 137 10.00 -4.72 -3.33
C LEU A 137 10.43 -5.90 -4.21
N ALA A 138 9.93 -7.11 -3.91
CA ALA A 138 10.17 -8.29 -4.74
C ALA A 138 9.64 -8.11 -6.18
N ALA A 139 8.48 -7.46 -6.36
CA ALA A 139 7.94 -7.13 -7.67
C ALA A 139 8.83 -6.12 -8.44
N LYS A 140 9.35 -5.08 -7.77
CA LYS A 140 10.30 -4.11 -8.36
C LYS A 140 11.56 -4.81 -8.86
N VAL A 141 12.18 -5.67 -8.04
CA VAL A 141 13.37 -6.44 -8.40
C VAL A 141 13.08 -7.40 -9.56
N LEU A 142 11.90 -8.03 -9.59
CA LEU A 142 11.48 -8.86 -10.73
C LEU A 142 11.38 -8.05 -12.03
N VAL A 143 10.81 -6.84 -12.01
CA VAL A 143 10.74 -6.00 -13.21
C VAL A 143 12.13 -5.59 -13.67
N ILE A 144 13.02 -5.21 -12.75
CA ILE A 144 14.43 -4.92 -13.06
C ILE A 144 15.11 -6.13 -13.72
N SER A 145 14.94 -7.33 -13.15
CA SER A 145 15.51 -8.56 -13.70
C SER A 145 14.99 -8.86 -15.10
N ARG A 146 13.70 -8.58 -15.37
CA ARG A 146 13.11 -8.73 -16.70
C ARG A 146 13.72 -7.77 -17.71
N LEU A 147 13.89 -6.49 -17.35
CA LEU A 147 14.48 -5.47 -18.24
C LEU A 147 15.93 -5.81 -18.59
N LEU A 148 16.73 -6.18 -17.59
CA LEU A 148 18.12 -6.61 -17.78
C LEU A 148 18.19 -7.86 -18.65
N HIS A 149 17.34 -8.86 -18.38
CA HIS A 149 17.27 -10.07 -19.20
C HIS A 149 16.92 -9.73 -20.66
N THR A 150 15.89 -8.92 -20.90
CA THR A 150 15.50 -8.52 -22.27
C THR A 150 16.65 -7.86 -23.01
N LYS A 151 17.35 -6.91 -22.37
CA LYS A 151 18.50 -6.22 -22.99
C LYS A 151 19.70 -7.15 -23.24
N LEU A 152 20.00 -8.06 -22.32
CA LEU A 152 21.08 -9.05 -22.48
C LEU A 152 20.77 -10.11 -23.54
N SER A 153 19.50 -10.51 -23.66
CA SER A 153 19.05 -11.50 -24.66
C SER A 153 19.06 -10.98 -26.09
N GLN A 154 19.00 -9.67 -26.30
CA GLN A 154 19.05 -9.02 -27.62
C GLN A 154 20.46 -8.93 -28.21
N ARG A 155 21.50 -9.34 -27.47
CA ARG A 155 22.89 -9.33 -27.96
C ARG A 155 23.13 -10.47 -28.96
N ARG A 156 24.08 -10.26 -29.88
CA ARG A 156 24.44 -11.22 -30.95
C ARG A 156 24.85 -12.59 -30.42
N ASN A 157 25.53 -12.63 -29.27
CA ASN A 157 25.97 -13.86 -28.57
C ASN A 157 25.51 -13.81 -27.10
N PRO A 158 24.28 -14.24 -26.78
CA PRO A 158 23.81 -14.27 -25.40
C PRO A 158 24.48 -15.44 -24.63
N PRO A 159 24.89 -15.24 -23.36
CA PRO A 159 25.40 -16.34 -22.54
C PRO A 159 24.36 -17.45 -22.33
N PRO A 160 24.75 -18.73 -22.40
CA PRO A 160 23.82 -19.87 -22.38
C PRO A 160 23.06 -20.00 -21.05
N PHE A 161 23.64 -19.54 -19.93
CA PHE A 161 22.98 -19.59 -18.62
C PHE A 161 21.85 -18.55 -18.44
N LEU A 162 21.64 -17.64 -19.41
CA LEU A 162 20.54 -16.68 -19.32
C LEU A 162 19.17 -17.37 -19.34
N ASP A 163 19.04 -18.48 -20.07
CA ASP A 163 17.81 -19.27 -20.10
C ASP A 163 17.52 -19.92 -18.74
N ASP A 164 18.54 -20.39 -18.04
CA ASP A 164 18.40 -20.90 -16.67
C ASP A 164 17.93 -19.80 -15.71
N LEU A 165 18.51 -18.60 -15.82
CA LEU A 165 18.08 -17.44 -15.04
C LEU A 165 16.64 -17.04 -15.37
N ARG A 166 16.23 -17.08 -16.63
CA ARG A 166 14.86 -16.83 -17.06
C ARG A 166 13.89 -17.82 -16.42
N ASN A 167 14.21 -19.11 -16.44
CA ASN A 167 13.40 -20.17 -15.83
C ASN A 167 13.30 -19.99 -14.31
N ARG A 168 14.42 -19.64 -13.66
CA ARG A 168 14.46 -19.32 -12.22
C ARG A 168 13.58 -18.11 -11.90
N LEU A 169 13.67 -17.03 -12.68
CA LEU A 169 12.84 -15.83 -12.51
C LEU A 169 11.35 -16.12 -12.76
N ALA A 170 11.02 -16.97 -13.73
CA ALA A 170 9.63 -17.39 -13.97
C ALA A 170 9.06 -18.18 -12.79
N SER A 171 9.86 -19.05 -12.16
CA SER A 171 9.45 -19.75 -10.94
C SER A 171 9.24 -18.80 -9.76
N LEU A 172 10.13 -17.81 -9.61
CA LEU A 172 10.02 -16.78 -8.56
C LEU A 172 8.82 -15.87 -8.76
N ARG A 173 8.49 -15.54 -10.02
CA ARG A 173 7.26 -14.82 -10.37
C ARG A 173 6.01 -15.59 -9.93
N ARG A 174 5.92 -16.90 -10.22
CA ARG A 174 4.80 -17.73 -9.76
C ARG A 174 4.70 -17.75 -8.23
N ARG A 175 5.83 -17.86 -7.54
CA ARG A 175 5.88 -17.78 -6.06
C ARG A 175 5.48 -16.40 -5.52
N LEU A 176 5.85 -15.32 -6.21
CA LEU A 176 5.42 -13.97 -5.86
C LEU A 176 3.90 -13.86 -5.94
N LEU A 177 3.31 -14.27 -7.06
CA LEU A 177 1.85 -14.23 -7.26
C LEU A 177 1.12 -15.05 -6.20
N GLY A 178 1.55 -16.28 -5.93
CA GLY A 178 0.95 -17.09 -4.86
C GLY A 178 1.08 -16.45 -3.46
N ARG A 179 2.09 -15.64 -3.21
CA ARG A 179 2.20 -14.87 -1.94
C ARG A 179 1.29 -13.64 -1.92
N ILE A 180 1.15 -12.95 -3.04
CA ILE A 180 0.18 -11.87 -3.21
C ILE A 180 -1.21 -12.44 -2.94
N ASP A 181 -1.59 -13.54 -3.59
CA ASP A 181 -2.91 -14.15 -3.46
C ASP A 181 -3.21 -14.53 -2.01
N ARG A 182 -2.25 -15.15 -1.30
CA ARG A 182 -2.40 -15.43 0.14
C ARG A 182 -2.61 -14.17 0.99
N ARG A 183 -1.91 -13.07 0.69
CA ARG A 183 -2.12 -11.79 1.38
C ARG A 183 -3.50 -11.23 1.08
N LEU A 184 -3.96 -11.30 -0.18
CA LEU A 184 -5.28 -10.84 -0.59
C LEU A 184 -6.43 -11.69 0.03
N LYS A 185 -6.20 -12.98 0.26
CA LYS A 185 -7.16 -13.87 0.94
C LYS A 185 -7.25 -13.62 2.46
N SER A 186 -6.19 -13.12 3.10
CA SER A 186 -6.09 -12.96 4.56
C SER A 186 -7.12 -12.00 5.17
N LEU A 187 -7.82 -12.43 6.22
CA LEU A 187 -8.78 -11.60 6.96
C LEU A 187 -8.11 -10.43 7.69
N GLU A 188 -6.91 -10.60 8.24
CA GLU A 188 -6.28 -9.61 9.12
C GLU A 188 -5.29 -8.67 8.41
N ILE A 189 -5.35 -8.60 7.08
CA ILE A 189 -4.50 -7.68 6.33
C ILE A 189 -4.79 -6.22 6.70
N SER A 190 -3.74 -5.44 6.93
CA SER A 190 -3.81 -3.99 7.09
C SER A 190 -4.01 -3.32 5.74
N ARG A 191 -4.61 -2.12 5.74
CA ARG A 191 -4.91 -1.38 4.48
C ARG A 191 -3.64 -1.06 3.70
N ASP A 192 -2.55 -0.69 4.38
CA ASP A 192 -1.28 -0.38 3.73
C ASP A 192 -0.67 -1.60 3.05
N VAL A 193 -0.72 -2.76 3.70
CA VAL A 193 -0.22 -4.03 3.14
C VAL A 193 -1.12 -4.52 2.01
N LEU A 194 -2.43 -4.25 2.06
CA LEU A 194 -3.36 -4.52 0.97
C LEU A 194 -3.02 -3.67 -0.26
N VAL A 195 -2.84 -2.36 -0.09
CA VAL A 195 -2.42 -1.45 -1.16
C VAL A 195 -1.08 -1.90 -1.74
N GLU A 196 -0.11 -2.23 -0.88
CA GLU A 196 1.19 -2.74 -1.30
C GLU A 196 1.06 -4.02 -2.15
N ALA A 197 0.23 -4.98 -1.73
CA ALA A 197 -0.01 -6.22 -2.47
C ALA A 197 -0.70 -5.97 -3.83
N MET A 198 -1.67 -5.04 -3.88
CA MET A 198 -2.35 -4.64 -5.11
C MET A 198 -1.38 -3.94 -6.09
N CYS A 199 -0.52 -3.07 -5.58
CA CYS A 199 0.56 -2.44 -6.35
C CYS A 199 1.57 -3.47 -6.86
N ALA A 200 1.96 -4.43 -6.03
CA ALA A 200 2.86 -5.52 -6.41
C ALA A 200 2.27 -6.39 -7.52
N PHE A 201 0.97 -6.70 -7.44
CA PHE A 201 0.24 -7.41 -8.49
C PHE A 201 0.28 -6.62 -9.80
N SER A 202 -0.16 -5.35 -9.78
CA SER A 202 -0.16 -4.48 -10.96
C SER A 202 1.22 -4.39 -11.62
N LEU A 203 2.28 -4.25 -10.82
CA LEU A 203 3.66 -4.17 -11.32
C LEU A 203 4.14 -5.50 -11.91
N ALA A 204 3.82 -6.63 -11.27
CA ALA A 204 4.22 -7.95 -11.73
C ALA A 204 3.50 -8.34 -13.04
N THR A 205 2.19 -8.13 -13.13
CA THR A 205 1.36 -8.56 -14.27
C THR A 205 1.17 -7.48 -15.33
N SER A 206 1.61 -6.24 -15.07
CA SER A 206 1.30 -5.07 -15.91
C SER A 206 -0.21 -4.84 -16.06
N SER A 207 -0.98 -5.21 -15.03
CA SER A 207 -2.45 -5.11 -15.00
C SER A 207 -2.94 -3.70 -14.68
N SER A 208 -4.10 -3.35 -15.25
CA SER A 208 -4.81 -2.10 -14.94
C SER A 208 -5.39 -2.13 -13.51
N PRO A 209 -5.75 -0.97 -12.92
CA PRO A 209 -6.34 -0.91 -11.58
C PRO A 209 -7.69 -1.64 -11.55
N LYS A 210 -8.44 -1.60 -12.67
CA LYS A 210 -9.68 -2.38 -12.86
C LYS A 210 -9.42 -3.88 -12.72
N ASP A 211 -8.37 -4.39 -13.36
CA ASP A 211 -8.04 -5.81 -13.29
C ASP A 211 -7.50 -6.21 -11.92
N VAL A 212 -6.76 -5.32 -11.26
CA VAL A 212 -6.29 -5.53 -9.88
C VAL A 212 -7.47 -5.67 -8.92
N ILE A 213 -8.52 -4.85 -9.10
CA ILE A 213 -9.75 -4.93 -8.30
C ILE A 213 -10.50 -6.22 -8.57
N ARG A 214 -10.66 -6.59 -9.84
CA ARG A 214 -11.26 -7.88 -10.23
C ARG A 214 -10.52 -9.05 -9.61
N HIS A 215 -9.18 -9.03 -9.65
CA HIS A 215 -8.35 -10.05 -9.03
C HIS A 215 -8.53 -10.10 -7.52
N TYR A 216 -8.50 -8.95 -6.84
CA TYR A 216 -8.74 -8.87 -5.40
C TYR A 216 -10.11 -9.45 -5.01
N HIS A 217 -11.16 -9.04 -5.70
CA HIS A 217 -12.52 -9.54 -5.52
C HIS A 217 -12.63 -11.05 -5.77
N HIS A 218 -11.96 -11.54 -6.81
CA HIS A 218 -11.90 -12.97 -7.11
C HIS A 218 -11.23 -13.75 -5.99
N MET A 219 -10.06 -13.32 -5.51
CA MET A 219 -9.35 -13.96 -4.38
C MET A 219 -10.19 -13.95 -3.09
N ARG A 220 -10.91 -12.85 -2.81
CA ARG A 220 -11.81 -12.77 -1.65
C ARG A 220 -13.02 -13.69 -1.78
N LEU A 221 -13.60 -13.80 -2.97
CA LEU A 221 -14.70 -14.73 -3.25
C LEU A 221 -14.23 -16.18 -3.07
N GLU A 222 -13.07 -16.51 -3.63
CA GLU A 222 -12.46 -17.84 -3.51
C GLU A 222 -12.21 -18.19 -2.03
N ALA A 223 -11.65 -17.27 -1.24
CA ALA A 223 -11.46 -17.48 0.20
C ALA A 223 -12.78 -17.70 0.96
N ILE A 224 -13.86 -17.00 0.58
CA ILE A 224 -15.19 -17.24 1.14
C ILE A 224 -15.65 -18.65 0.79
N SER A 225 -15.55 -19.07 -0.48
CA SER A 225 -15.94 -20.43 -0.88
C SER A 225 -15.10 -21.52 -0.23
N GLU A 226 -13.78 -21.34 -0.14
CA GLU A 226 -12.85 -22.28 0.50
C GLU A 226 -13.21 -22.49 1.98
N ASN A 227 -13.45 -21.41 2.74
CA ASN A 227 -13.87 -21.52 4.14
C ASN A 227 -15.22 -22.23 4.28
N MET A 228 -16.14 -22.04 3.32
CA MET A 228 -17.44 -22.69 3.34
C MET A 228 -17.37 -24.17 2.91
N SER A 229 -16.35 -24.59 2.15
CA SER A 229 -16.13 -25.97 1.73
C SER A 229 -15.22 -26.79 2.66
N GLN A 230 -14.54 -26.18 3.64
CA GLN A 230 -13.67 -26.90 4.57
C GLN A 230 -14.46 -27.78 5.56
N ASP A 231 -14.12 -29.06 5.62
CA ASP A 231 -14.68 -30.02 6.58
C ASP A 231 -14.19 -29.71 8.00
N GLY A 232 -15.11 -29.44 8.91
CA GLY A 232 -14.83 -29.04 10.30
C GLY A 232 -16.08 -28.51 11.01
N ASP A 233 -15.95 -28.14 12.29
CA ASP A 233 -17.06 -27.59 13.08
C ASP A 233 -17.61 -26.34 12.37
N GLY A 234 -18.83 -26.46 11.85
CA GLY A 234 -19.29 -25.66 10.72
C GLY A 234 -19.42 -24.17 11.04
N HIS A 235 -19.62 -23.87 12.33
CA HIS A 235 -19.97 -22.57 12.89
C HIS A 235 -18.89 -21.51 12.69
N ASP A 236 -17.64 -21.77 13.08
CA ASP A 236 -16.58 -20.75 13.05
C ASP A 236 -16.24 -20.32 11.61
N ASN A 237 -16.20 -21.28 10.69
CA ASN A 237 -15.93 -21.03 9.29
C ASN A 237 -17.01 -20.16 8.63
N VAL A 238 -18.28 -20.33 9.01
CA VAL A 238 -19.39 -19.45 8.57
C VAL A 238 -19.14 -18.01 9.03
N LEU A 239 -18.75 -17.83 10.29
CA LEU A 239 -18.48 -16.51 10.85
C LEU A 239 -17.25 -15.88 10.19
N LEU A 240 -16.19 -16.66 9.93
CA LEU A 240 -15.00 -16.20 9.20
C LEU A 240 -15.33 -15.77 7.77
N ALA A 241 -16.14 -16.55 7.05
CA ALA A 241 -16.60 -16.22 5.70
C ALA A 241 -17.42 -14.91 5.69
N LEU A 242 -18.33 -14.72 6.66
CA LEU A 242 -19.10 -13.49 6.80
C LEU A 242 -18.21 -12.28 7.16
N ARG A 243 -17.24 -12.47 8.05
CA ARG A 243 -16.25 -11.42 8.39
C ARG A 243 -15.43 -11.02 7.17
N LEU A 244 -15.00 -11.98 6.36
CA LEU A 244 -14.29 -11.72 5.09
C LEU A 244 -15.15 -10.92 4.11
N TYR A 245 -16.42 -11.28 3.96
CA TYR A 245 -17.38 -10.56 3.12
C TYR A 245 -17.51 -9.10 3.56
N VAL A 246 -17.84 -8.87 4.83
CA VAL A 246 -18.00 -7.53 5.42
C VAL A 246 -16.71 -6.71 5.33
N LYS A 247 -15.56 -7.31 5.66
CA LYS A 247 -14.27 -6.62 5.60
C LYS A 247 -13.91 -6.22 4.18
N THR A 248 -14.17 -7.09 3.20
CA THR A 248 -13.89 -6.77 1.79
C THR A 248 -14.73 -5.57 1.31
N LEU A 249 -15.99 -5.45 1.74
CA LEU A 249 -16.80 -4.26 1.44
C LEU A 249 -16.14 -2.99 1.99
N LYS A 250 -15.73 -3.00 3.26
CA LYS A 250 -15.09 -1.86 3.93
C LYS A 250 -13.73 -1.51 3.30
N ASP A 251 -12.89 -2.50 3.06
CA ASP A 251 -11.55 -2.31 2.51
C ASP A 251 -11.60 -1.80 1.08
N THR A 252 -12.54 -2.32 0.26
CA THR A 252 -12.70 -1.84 -1.13
C THR A 252 -13.09 -0.37 -1.14
N GLN A 253 -14.06 0.04 -0.30
CA GLN A 253 -14.49 1.43 -0.24
C GLN A 253 -13.42 2.39 0.32
N ALA A 254 -12.60 1.90 1.25
CA ALA A 254 -11.52 2.71 1.84
C ALA A 254 -10.31 2.85 0.91
N VAL A 255 -9.94 1.79 0.21
CA VAL A 255 -8.72 1.74 -0.62
C VAL A 255 -8.97 2.26 -2.03
N ILE A 256 -10.17 2.06 -2.57
CA ILE A 256 -10.51 2.30 -3.97
C ILE A 256 -11.58 3.42 -4.06
N PRO A 257 -11.41 4.42 -4.95
CA PRO A 257 -10.36 4.54 -5.96
C PRO A 257 -9.09 5.28 -5.49
N THR A 258 -9.16 6.04 -4.39
CA THR A 258 -8.18 7.10 -4.11
C THR A 258 -6.83 6.60 -3.61
N GLN A 259 -6.79 5.69 -2.64
CA GLN A 259 -5.53 5.22 -2.05
C GLN A 259 -4.72 4.40 -3.05
N LEU A 260 -5.40 3.48 -3.76
CA LEU A 260 -4.76 2.67 -4.81
C LEU A 260 -4.23 3.55 -5.96
N ALA A 261 -5.03 4.49 -6.46
CA ALA A 261 -4.60 5.38 -7.54
C ALA A 261 -3.36 6.19 -7.15
N ARG A 262 -3.36 6.79 -5.95
CA ARG A 262 -2.20 7.52 -5.41
C ARG A 262 -0.96 6.64 -5.25
N ALA A 263 -1.13 5.39 -4.79
CA ALA A 263 -0.01 4.46 -4.64
C ALA A 263 0.59 4.06 -6.00
N LEU A 264 -0.26 3.83 -7.01
CA LEU A 264 0.19 3.55 -8.37
C LEU A 264 0.84 4.77 -9.04
N GLU A 265 0.34 5.97 -8.79
CA GLU A 265 0.94 7.22 -9.24
C GLU A 265 2.34 7.41 -8.64
N ARG A 266 2.50 7.17 -7.34
CA ARG A 266 3.82 7.23 -6.66
C ARG A 266 4.85 6.27 -7.27
N LEU A 267 4.41 5.10 -7.76
CA LEU A 267 5.29 4.15 -8.44
C LEU A 267 5.82 4.66 -9.80
N LYS A 268 5.16 5.65 -10.40
CA LYS A 268 5.60 6.27 -11.66
C LYS A 268 6.57 7.43 -11.47
N LEU A 269 6.53 8.09 -10.31
CA LEU A 269 7.29 9.33 -10.07
C LEU A 269 8.80 9.10 -10.07
N VAL A 270 9.25 7.93 -9.61
CA VAL A 270 10.66 7.62 -9.43
C VAL A 270 11.04 6.40 -10.25
N PRO A 271 12.09 6.45 -11.09
CA PRO A 271 12.62 5.28 -11.78
C PRO A 271 12.96 4.14 -10.80
N LEU A 272 12.73 2.89 -11.20
CA LEU A 272 12.86 1.75 -10.28
C LEU A 272 14.24 1.66 -9.63
N PHE A 273 15.30 1.92 -10.39
CA PHE A 273 16.69 1.89 -9.92
C PHE A 273 17.03 3.01 -8.93
N LYS A 274 16.29 4.12 -8.96
CA LYS A 274 16.48 5.26 -8.05
C LYS A 274 15.57 5.20 -6.83
N SER A 275 14.74 4.17 -6.71
CA SER A 275 13.88 4.01 -5.53
C SER A 275 14.71 3.60 -4.32
N GLN A 276 14.53 4.29 -3.18
CA GLN A 276 15.30 4.08 -1.96
C GLN A 276 15.26 2.60 -1.50
N ASP A 277 14.09 1.98 -1.59
CA ASP A 277 13.91 0.57 -1.21
C ASP A 277 14.81 -0.36 -2.03
N VAL A 278 14.99 -0.08 -3.32
CA VAL A 278 15.83 -0.89 -4.21
C VAL A 278 17.31 -0.57 -3.99
N TYR A 279 17.65 0.70 -3.79
CA TYR A 279 19.03 1.13 -3.51
C TYR A 279 19.56 0.56 -2.18
N SER A 280 18.67 0.34 -1.21
CA SER A 280 19.01 -0.28 0.08
C SER A 280 19.41 -1.76 -0.01
N LEU A 281 19.21 -2.42 -1.16
CA LEU A 281 19.55 -3.82 -1.38
C LEU A 281 21.05 -3.96 -1.68
N ILE A 282 21.81 -4.23 -0.63
CA ILE A 282 23.28 -4.38 -0.68
C ILE A 282 23.70 -5.40 -1.74
N GLU A 283 22.96 -6.48 -1.92
CA GLU A 283 23.35 -7.57 -2.82
C GLU A 283 23.22 -7.21 -4.30
N LEU A 284 22.52 -6.13 -4.63
CA LEU A 284 22.47 -5.61 -6.00
C LEU A 284 23.70 -4.74 -6.32
N ASN A 285 24.47 -4.28 -5.33
CA ASN A 285 25.65 -3.40 -5.46
C ASN A 285 25.42 -2.28 -6.50
N LEU A 286 24.30 -1.57 -6.36
CA LEU A 286 23.91 -0.53 -7.32
C LEU A 286 24.83 0.69 -7.25
N ASP A 287 25.48 0.93 -6.11
CA ASP A 287 26.55 1.91 -5.93
C ASP A 287 27.68 1.75 -6.96
N VAL A 288 28.04 0.51 -7.30
CA VAL A 288 29.09 0.21 -8.29
C VAL A 288 28.49 0.03 -9.69
N HIS A 289 27.39 -0.72 -9.79
CA HIS A 289 26.88 -1.16 -11.09
C HIS A 289 26.02 -0.12 -11.81
N GLU A 290 25.38 0.83 -11.12
CA GLU A 290 24.46 1.81 -11.73
C GLU A 290 25.11 2.61 -12.87
N ARG A 291 26.38 2.99 -12.71
CA ARG A 291 27.13 3.76 -13.74
C ARG A 291 27.24 3.02 -15.07
N TRP A 292 27.21 1.70 -15.05
CA TRP A 292 27.44 0.83 -16.21
C TRP A 292 26.12 0.28 -16.79
N ILE A 293 24.99 0.60 -16.18
CA ILE A 293 23.66 0.25 -16.68
C ILE A 293 23.24 1.31 -17.70
N GLY A 294 22.72 0.87 -18.85
CA GLY A 294 22.28 1.78 -19.91
C GLY A 294 21.15 2.71 -19.45
N ASP A 295 21.13 3.93 -19.99
CA ASP A 295 20.18 4.98 -19.58
C ASP A 295 18.72 4.55 -19.71
N ASP A 296 18.38 3.76 -20.74
CA ASP A 296 17.05 3.17 -20.92
C ASP A 296 16.54 2.40 -19.69
N ILE A 297 17.44 1.70 -19.00
CA ILE A 297 17.11 0.86 -17.85
C ILE A 297 17.15 1.70 -16.57
N ARG A 298 18.12 2.62 -16.46
CA ARG A 298 18.28 3.52 -15.31
C ARG A 298 17.12 4.50 -15.16
N THR A 299 16.57 4.98 -16.28
CA THR A 299 15.44 5.92 -16.31
C THR A 299 14.10 5.22 -16.41
N PHE A 300 14.07 3.89 -16.42
CA PHE A 300 12.83 3.14 -16.58
C PHE A 300 11.84 3.39 -15.44
N THR A 301 10.70 3.95 -15.79
CA THR A 301 9.50 4.05 -14.95
C THR A 301 8.45 3.06 -15.43
N PRO A 302 7.86 2.23 -14.55
CA PRO A 302 6.84 1.27 -14.95
C PRO A 302 5.65 1.97 -15.59
N TYR A 303 5.31 1.59 -16.81
CA TYR A 303 4.05 2.01 -17.42
C TYR A 303 2.91 1.18 -16.82
N ILE A 304 2.20 1.76 -15.85
CA ILE A 304 0.97 1.20 -15.28
C ILE A 304 -0.18 2.06 -15.80
N ARG A 305 -1.20 1.44 -16.42
CA ARG A 305 -2.42 2.18 -16.78
C ARG A 305 -3.04 2.70 -15.48
N HIS A 306 -3.28 3.99 -15.35
CA HIS A 306 -3.78 4.60 -14.10
C HIS A 306 -5.11 5.33 -14.25
N ASP A 307 -5.49 5.68 -15.47
CA ASP A 307 -6.60 6.60 -15.74
C ASP A 307 -7.96 5.90 -15.81
N ASP A 308 -7.98 4.58 -15.62
CA ASP A 308 -9.14 3.78 -15.98
C ASP A 308 -10.21 3.71 -14.89
N LEU A 309 -9.95 4.10 -13.63
CA LEU A 309 -10.88 3.77 -12.55
C LEU A 309 -11.61 4.98 -11.97
N THR A 310 -12.82 5.20 -12.46
CA THR A 310 -13.74 6.17 -11.87
C THR A 310 -14.39 5.62 -10.60
N LYS A 311 -14.78 6.50 -9.67
CA LYS A 311 -15.53 6.13 -8.45
C LYS A 311 -16.78 5.31 -8.79
N ALA A 312 -17.52 5.72 -9.81
CA ALA A 312 -18.74 5.04 -10.24
C ALA A 312 -18.50 3.61 -10.77
N GLU A 313 -17.36 3.36 -11.43
CA GLU A 313 -17.00 2.00 -11.88
C GLU A 313 -16.55 1.11 -10.73
N ALA A 314 -15.79 1.68 -9.77
CA ALA A 314 -15.41 0.96 -8.56
C ALA A 314 -16.66 0.54 -7.75
N GLU A 315 -17.62 1.44 -7.59
CA GLU A 315 -18.90 1.14 -6.93
C GLU A 315 -19.70 0.08 -7.69
N ARG A 316 -19.76 0.15 -9.03
CA ARG A 316 -20.42 -0.88 -9.85
C ARG A 316 -19.78 -2.26 -9.69
N SER A 317 -18.45 -2.31 -9.75
CA SER A 317 -17.68 -3.56 -9.55
C SER A 317 -17.93 -4.13 -8.16
N LEU A 318 -17.93 -3.28 -7.12
CA LEU A 318 -18.19 -3.70 -5.74
C LEU A 318 -19.62 -4.25 -5.58
N LYS A 319 -20.63 -3.61 -6.17
CA LYS A 319 -22.02 -4.08 -6.14
C LYS A 319 -22.17 -5.45 -6.79
N GLN A 320 -21.57 -5.65 -7.96
CA GLN A 320 -21.60 -6.93 -8.67
C GLN A 320 -20.91 -8.04 -7.86
N TRP A 321 -19.73 -7.75 -7.31
CA TRP A 321 -19.03 -8.69 -6.45
C TRP A 321 -19.84 -9.01 -5.19
N ALA A 322 -20.41 -8.00 -4.53
CA ALA A 322 -21.16 -8.18 -3.28
C ALA A 322 -22.35 -9.11 -3.48
N LYS A 323 -23.12 -8.92 -4.57
CA LYS A 323 -24.24 -9.81 -4.92
C LYS A 323 -23.79 -11.25 -5.16
N SER A 324 -22.70 -11.44 -5.92
CA SER A 324 -22.17 -12.77 -6.22
C SER A 324 -21.59 -13.45 -4.97
N ALA A 325 -20.84 -12.73 -4.15
CA ALA A 325 -20.22 -13.24 -2.94
C ALA A 325 -21.26 -13.59 -1.87
N PHE A 326 -22.28 -12.74 -1.70
CA PHE A 326 -23.37 -13.02 -0.77
C PHE A 326 -24.20 -14.22 -1.23
N GLY A 327 -24.49 -14.36 -2.53
CA GLY A 327 -25.15 -15.54 -3.07
C GLY A 327 -24.36 -16.83 -2.82
N SER A 328 -23.04 -16.81 -3.05
CA SER A 328 -22.16 -17.96 -2.76
C SER A 328 -22.09 -18.26 -1.26
N PHE A 329 -22.07 -17.24 -0.41
CA PHE A 329 -22.12 -17.39 1.05
C PHE A 329 -23.44 -18.04 1.50
N LEU A 330 -24.60 -17.57 0.99
CA LEU A 330 -25.90 -18.15 1.34
C LEU A 330 -26.03 -19.61 0.89
N ALA A 331 -25.52 -19.94 -0.29
CA ALA A 331 -25.50 -21.33 -0.77
C ALA A 331 -24.66 -22.23 0.14
N GLY A 332 -23.45 -21.78 0.51
CA GLY A 332 -22.61 -22.51 1.46
C GLY A 332 -23.25 -22.60 2.86
N LEU A 333 -23.91 -21.53 3.31
CA LEU A 333 -24.57 -21.47 4.62
C LEU A 333 -25.70 -22.49 4.69
N ARG A 334 -26.51 -22.57 3.62
CA ARG A 334 -27.58 -23.55 3.51
C ARG A 334 -27.04 -24.97 3.62
N ASN A 335 -25.99 -25.30 2.88
CA ASN A 335 -25.40 -26.64 2.92
C ASN A 335 -24.88 -26.99 4.32
N ARG A 336 -24.23 -26.04 5.01
CA ARG A 336 -23.70 -26.27 6.38
C ARG A 336 -24.78 -26.44 7.43
N ILE A 337 -25.88 -25.72 7.27
CA ILE A 337 -26.99 -25.75 8.23
C ILE A 337 -27.90 -26.96 8.01
N GLU A 338 -27.91 -27.55 6.82
CA GLU A 338 -28.75 -28.70 6.47
C GLU A 338 -28.47 -29.91 7.38
N ASP A 339 -27.22 -30.12 7.77
CA ASP A 339 -26.76 -31.21 8.64
C ASP A 339 -26.93 -30.93 10.14
N VAL A 340 -27.34 -29.72 10.53
CA VAL A 340 -27.50 -29.36 11.95
C VAL A 340 -28.83 -29.86 12.47
N GLU A 341 -28.81 -30.93 13.26
CA GLU A 341 -30.01 -31.49 13.92
C GLU A 341 -30.38 -30.80 15.25
N ASP A 342 -29.41 -30.16 15.90
CA ASP A 342 -29.57 -29.51 17.18
C ASP A 342 -30.10 -28.07 17.03
N PRO A 343 -31.32 -27.77 17.51
CA PRO A 343 -31.92 -26.45 17.38
C PRO A 343 -31.19 -25.37 18.19
N GLU A 344 -30.56 -25.72 19.32
CA GLU A 344 -29.83 -24.74 20.13
C GLU A 344 -28.63 -24.22 19.35
N ARG A 345 -27.85 -25.12 18.75
CA ARG A 345 -26.74 -24.77 17.84
C ARG A 345 -27.17 -23.95 16.64
N LEU A 346 -28.35 -24.20 16.09
CA LEU A 346 -28.90 -23.43 14.97
C LEU A 346 -29.25 -22.00 15.38
N VAL A 347 -29.92 -21.84 16.54
CA VAL A 347 -30.32 -20.54 17.07
C VAL A 347 -29.09 -19.72 17.49
N ASP A 348 -28.10 -20.35 18.10
CA ASP A 348 -26.83 -19.70 18.46
C ASP A 348 -26.06 -19.23 17.22
N LEU A 349 -25.98 -20.05 16.16
CA LEU A 349 -25.37 -19.64 14.89
C LEU A 349 -26.11 -18.45 14.28
N ARG A 350 -27.45 -18.50 14.27
CA ARG A 350 -28.29 -17.40 13.78
C ARG A 350 -28.01 -16.12 14.55
N ARG A 351 -27.96 -16.19 15.88
CA ARG A 351 -27.65 -15.04 16.74
C ARG A 351 -26.30 -14.43 16.35
N GLN A 352 -25.25 -15.24 16.31
CA GLN A 352 -23.89 -14.77 16.00
C GLN A 352 -23.75 -14.18 14.59
N VAL A 353 -24.37 -14.80 13.58
CA VAL A 353 -24.38 -14.29 12.20
C VAL A 353 -25.09 -12.94 12.11
N LEU A 354 -26.26 -12.81 12.74
CA LEU A 354 -27.01 -11.55 12.74
C LEU A 354 -26.30 -10.45 13.53
N GLU A 355 -25.73 -10.77 14.70
CA GLU A 355 -24.93 -9.82 15.49
C GLU A 355 -23.72 -9.31 14.70
N LEU A 356 -22.98 -10.19 14.02
CA LEU A 356 -21.85 -9.81 13.18
C LEU A 356 -22.28 -8.90 12.03
N TRP A 357 -23.42 -9.19 11.38
CA TRP A 357 -23.92 -8.35 10.30
C TRP A 357 -24.37 -6.97 10.81
N LEU A 358 -25.25 -6.94 11.81
CA LEU A 358 -25.83 -5.71 12.36
C LEU A 358 -24.76 -4.78 12.95
N SER A 359 -23.74 -5.33 13.61
CA SER A 359 -22.63 -4.53 14.14
C SER A 359 -21.79 -3.85 13.05
N ASN A 360 -21.88 -4.30 11.80
CA ASN A 360 -20.99 -3.86 10.73
C ASN A 360 -21.70 -3.23 9.51
N HIS A 361 -23.03 -3.35 9.40
CA HIS A 361 -23.80 -2.95 8.22
C HIS A 361 -23.90 -1.42 7.97
N GLN A 362 -23.69 -0.58 8.99
CA GLN A 362 -23.90 0.87 8.90
C GLN A 362 -22.95 1.59 7.93
N HIS A 363 -21.94 0.90 7.41
CA HIS A 363 -20.89 1.47 6.56
C HIS A 363 -20.74 0.79 5.19
N SER A 364 -21.54 -0.23 4.86
CA SER A 364 -21.45 -0.89 3.56
C SER A 364 -22.30 -0.17 2.51
N THR A 365 -21.75 0.89 1.91
CA THR A 365 -22.43 1.54 0.78
C THR A 365 -22.55 0.59 -0.41
N GLY A 366 -23.74 0.49 -1.00
CA GLY A 366 -23.95 -0.23 -2.26
C GLY A 366 -24.59 -1.63 -2.16
N VAL A 367 -24.80 -2.17 -0.97
CA VAL A 367 -25.59 -3.40 -0.78
C VAL A 367 -26.91 -3.03 -0.12
N ASP A 368 -28.02 -3.59 -0.61
CA ASP A 368 -29.30 -3.44 0.07
C ASP A 368 -29.27 -4.24 1.39
N SER A 369 -29.27 -3.51 2.50
CA SER A 369 -29.23 -4.13 3.83
C SER A 369 -30.50 -4.94 4.12
N ALA A 370 -31.63 -4.61 3.49
CA ALA A 370 -32.86 -5.38 3.65
C ALA A 370 -32.75 -6.71 2.91
N GLU A 371 -32.32 -6.70 1.64
CA GLU A 371 -32.14 -7.89 0.81
C GLU A 371 -31.18 -8.90 1.46
N THR A 372 -30.08 -8.42 2.03
CA THR A 372 -29.12 -9.26 2.74
C THR A 372 -29.68 -9.87 4.03
N LEU A 373 -30.36 -9.08 4.86
CA LEU A 373 -31.01 -9.58 6.07
C LEU A 373 -32.10 -10.60 5.75
N ASP A 374 -32.89 -10.36 4.72
CA ASP A 374 -33.95 -11.27 4.31
C ASP A 374 -33.39 -12.57 3.75
N GLY A 375 -32.28 -12.53 3.00
CA GLY A 375 -31.56 -13.72 2.57
C GLY A 375 -31.06 -14.58 3.74
N LEU A 376 -30.44 -13.96 4.76
CA LEU A 376 -30.01 -14.66 5.97
C LEU A 376 -31.20 -15.27 6.73
N ARG A 377 -32.23 -14.46 6.98
CA ARG A 377 -33.46 -14.88 7.67
C ARG A 377 -34.12 -16.04 6.96
N HIS A 378 -34.19 -16.00 5.63
CA HIS A 378 -34.80 -17.04 4.83
C HIS A 378 -34.11 -18.40 5.03
N VAL A 379 -32.77 -18.46 4.92
CA VAL A 379 -32.00 -19.71 5.10
C VAL A 379 -32.21 -20.29 6.50
N PHE A 380 -32.07 -19.47 7.54
CA PHE A 380 -32.26 -19.94 8.92
C PHE A 380 -33.71 -20.35 9.20
N ASN A 381 -34.70 -19.55 8.79
CA ASN A 381 -36.12 -19.87 9.01
C ASN A 381 -36.52 -21.17 8.30
N LEU A 382 -36.00 -21.41 7.10
CA LEU A 382 -36.26 -22.63 6.35
C LEU A 382 -35.78 -23.86 7.13
N GLN A 383 -34.55 -23.85 7.65
CA GLN A 383 -34.05 -24.98 8.45
C GLN A 383 -34.76 -25.10 9.79
N SER A 384 -35.02 -23.99 10.50
CA SER A 384 -35.77 -24.03 11.77
C SER A 384 -37.15 -24.66 11.55
N THR A 385 -37.84 -24.32 10.45
CA THR A 385 -39.14 -24.91 10.10
C THR A 385 -39.02 -26.41 9.84
N ARG A 386 -37.99 -26.85 9.10
CA ARG A 386 -37.71 -28.28 8.85
C ARG A 386 -37.45 -29.06 10.14
N LEU A 387 -36.62 -28.53 11.04
CA LEU A 387 -36.33 -29.16 12.33
C LEU A 387 -37.58 -29.26 13.22
N ILE A 388 -38.37 -28.19 13.28
CA ILE A 388 -39.64 -28.19 14.04
C ILE A 388 -40.62 -29.19 13.44
N GLN A 389 -40.77 -29.26 12.12
CA GLN A 389 -41.63 -30.24 11.45
C GLN A 389 -41.16 -31.68 11.70
N SER A 390 -39.85 -31.94 11.67
CA SER A 390 -39.26 -33.25 11.99
C SER A 390 -39.50 -33.65 13.45
N ARG A 391 -39.35 -32.72 14.40
CA ARG A 391 -39.67 -32.98 15.81
C ARG A 391 -41.16 -33.17 16.04
N ALA A 392 -42.00 -32.36 15.38
CA ALA A 392 -43.45 -32.47 15.46
C ALA A 392 -43.95 -33.81 14.89
N SER A 393 -43.39 -34.32 13.80
CA SER A 393 -43.76 -35.63 13.25
C SER A 393 -43.32 -36.80 14.14
N LYS A 394 -42.15 -36.70 14.80
CA LYS A 394 -41.74 -37.65 15.85
C LYS A 394 -42.71 -37.63 17.03
N LEU A 395 -43.13 -36.45 17.48
CA LEU A 395 -44.10 -36.32 18.56
C LEU A 395 -45.49 -36.85 18.15
N ASP A 396 -45.91 -36.61 16.91
CA ASP A 396 -47.16 -37.15 16.36
C ASP A 396 -47.13 -38.69 16.33
N ARG A 397 -45.98 -39.29 15.98
CA ARG A 397 -45.77 -40.74 16.09
C ARG A 397 -45.95 -41.25 17.52
N VAL A 398 -45.40 -40.56 18.52
CA VAL A 398 -45.64 -40.90 19.94
C VAL A 398 -47.14 -40.82 20.26
N GLY A 399 -47.82 -39.76 19.83
CA GLY A 399 -49.26 -39.59 20.01
C GLY A 399 -50.08 -40.71 19.36
N LEU A 400 -49.68 -41.17 18.18
CA LEU A 400 -50.33 -42.25 17.44
C LEU A 400 -50.15 -43.62 18.13
N ILE A 401 -48.96 -43.86 18.72
CA ILE A 401 -48.71 -45.05 19.54
C ILE A 401 -49.55 -45.01 20.82
N VAL A 402 -49.62 -43.86 21.51
CA VAL A 402 -50.47 -43.68 22.69
C VAL A 402 -51.93 -43.93 22.35
N LYS A 403 -52.42 -43.38 21.23
CA LYS A 403 -53.78 -43.60 20.74
C LYS A 403 -54.05 -45.08 20.47
N ASN A 404 -53.13 -45.78 19.80
CA ASN A 404 -53.24 -47.22 19.53
C ASN A 404 -53.25 -48.05 20.82
N VAL A 405 -52.43 -47.68 21.81
CA VAL A 405 -52.41 -48.35 23.12
C VAL A 405 -53.74 -48.16 23.84
N LEU A 406 -54.29 -46.94 23.84
CA LEU A 406 -55.58 -46.64 24.48
C LEU A 406 -56.75 -47.35 23.78
N GLN A 407 -56.76 -47.40 22.45
CA GLN A 407 -57.82 -48.08 21.69
C GLN A 407 -57.82 -49.60 21.88
N ASN A 408 -56.65 -50.19 22.06
CA ASN A 408 -56.50 -51.63 22.29
C ASN A 408 -56.44 -52.00 23.78
N TRP A 409 -56.67 -51.04 24.69
CA TRP A 409 -56.61 -51.29 26.12
C TRP A 409 -57.80 -52.11 26.59
N GLN A 410 -57.52 -53.27 27.18
CA GLN A 410 -58.54 -54.13 27.77
C GLN A 410 -58.29 -54.26 29.26
N ALA A 411 -59.26 -53.78 30.05
CA ALA A 411 -59.20 -53.83 31.50
C ALA A 411 -59.03 -55.27 31.98
N GLY A 412 -58.01 -55.52 32.81
CA GLY A 412 -57.70 -56.85 33.34
C GLY A 412 -56.86 -57.77 32.44
N VAL A 413 -56.54 -57.36 31.21
CA VAL A 413 -55.62 -58.08 30.30
C VAL A 413 -54.37 -57.24 30.03
N SER A 414 -54.54 -55.98 29.61
CA SER A 414 -53.46 -55.03 29.35
C SER A 414 -52.86 -54.42 30.63
N ASP A 415 -53.61 -54.51 31.73
CA ASP A 415 -53.23 -54.07 33.09
C ASP A 415 -52.27 -55.04 33.79
N LEU A 416 -52.13 -56.27 33.28
CA LEU A 416 -51.38 -57.33 33.94
C LEU A 416 -49.87 -57.06 33.85
N THR A 417 -49.25 -56.76 34.99
CA THR A 417 -47.80 -56.80 35.14
C THR A 417 -47.33 -58.26 35.14
N PRO A 418 -46.28 -58.64 34.38
CA PRO A 418 -45.74 -60.00 34.43
C PRO A 418 -45.30 -60.37 35.85
N SER A 419 -45.52 -61.63 36.23
CA SER A 419 -45.16 -62.13 37.56
C SER A 419 -43.66 -62.01 37.80
N LEU A 420 -43.25 -61.64 39.02
CA LEU A 420 -41.83 -61.67 39.41
C LEU A 420 -41.26 -63.10 39.44
N TRP A 421 -42.14 -64.09 39.46
CA TRP A 421 -41.82 -65.51 39.59
C TRP A 421 -42.14 -66.30 38.31
N ASP A 422 -42.22 -65.61 37.18
CA ASP A 422 -42.47 -66.24 35.89
C ASP A 422 -41.26 -67.07 35.43
N SER A 423 -41.47 -68.08 34.59
CA SER A 423 -40.42 -69.03 34.16
C SER A 423 -39.24 -68.36 33.45
N SER A 424 -39.46 -67.16 32.90
CA SER A 424 -38.44 -66.30 32.30
C SER A 424 -37.47 -65.65 33.29
N MET A 425 -37.83 -65.54 34.58
CA MET A 425 -36.95 -65.02 35.64
C MET A 425 -36.02 -66.11 36.16
N THR A 426 -36.49 -67.35 36.20
CA THR A 426 -35.70 -68.52 36.62
C THR A 426 -34.64 -68.94 35.59
N SER A 427 -34.68 -68.40 34.37
CA SER A 427 -33.77 -68.72 33.27
C SER A 427 -32.79 -67.59 32.90
N MET A 428 -32.64 -66.54 33.72
CA MET A 428 -31.75 -65.42 33.42
C MET A 428 -30.28 -65.75 33.69
N GLU A 429 -29.39 -65.23 32.82
CA GLU A 429 -27.94 -65.34 32.98
C GLU A 429 -27.43 -64.59 34.21
N PHE A 430 -26.54 -65.24 34.98
CA PHE A 430 -26.04 -64.74 36.26
C PHE A 430 -25.20 -63.45 36.17
N GLU A 431 -24.63 -63.13 35.01
CA GLU A 431 -23.73 -61.98 34.85
C GLU A 431 -24.45 -60.61 34.85
N ASN A 432 -25.72 -60.55 34.41
CA ASN A 432 -26.52 -59.32 34.37
C ASN A 432 -27.93 -59.43 34.99
N GLY A 433 -28.33 -60.61 35.48
CA GLY A 433 -29.67 -60.87 36.01
C GLY A 433 -30.11 -59.95 37.15
N GLY A 434 -29.18 -59.47 37.99
CA GLY A 434 -29.48 -58.54 39.09
C GLY A 434 -29.99 -57.17 38.63
N LYS A 435 -29.47 -56.63 37.52
CA LYS A 435 -29.97 -55.37 36.94
C LYS A 435 -31.37 -55.56 36.35
N SER A 436 -31.59 -56.63 35.59
CA SER A 436 -32.88 -56.96 34.98
C SER A 436 -33.96 -57.25 36.03
N PHE A 437 -33.61 -57.91 37.15
CA PHE A 437 -34.51 -58.10 38.28
C PHE A 437 -34.92 -56.78 38.92
N ARG A 438 -33.95 -55.89 39.18
CA ARG A 438 -34.21 -54.55 39.73
C ARG A 438 -35.09 -53.71 38.80
N GLU A 439 -34.87 -53.78 37.49
CA GLU A 439 -35.69 -53.09 36.48
C GLU A 439 -37.11 -53.65 36.41
N ARG A 440 -37.31 -54.97 36.47
CA ARG A 440 -38.67 -55.56 36.53
C ARG A 440 -39.38 -55.23 37.83
N LEU A 441 -38.67 -55.22 38.97
CA LEU A 441 -39.22 -54.83 40.26
C LEU A 441 -39.65 -53.35 40.24
N ALA A 442 -38.79 -52.46 39.76
CA ALA A 442 -39.12 -51.05 39.57
C ALA A 442 -40.30 -50.84 38.60
N SER A 443 -40.35 -51.60 37.50
CA SER A 443 -41.45 -51.55 36.53
C SER A 443 -42.79 -51.96 37.15
N ARG A 444 -42.79 -52.99 38.01
CA ARG A 444 -43.99 -53.44 38.72
C ARG A 444 -44.47 -52.42 39.77
N PHE A 445 -43.55 -51.87 40.56
CA PHE A 445 -43.87 -50.82 41.54
C PHE A 445 -44.40 -49.53 40.90
N THR A 446 -43.98 -49.24 39.67
CA THR A 446 -44.42 -48.04 38.93
C THR A 446 -45.60 -48.29 37.99
N GLY A 447 -46.14 -49.51 37.93
CA GLY A 447 -47.26 -49.88 37.05
C GLY A 447 -46.91 -49.83 35.55
N LYS A 448 -45.63 -49.97 35.20
CA LYS A 448 -45.15 -49.97 33.82
C LYS A 448 -45.39 -51.32 33.16
N ASN A 449 -46.50 -51.43 32.44
CA ASN A 449 -46.84 -52.60 31.64
C ASN A 449 -46.16 -52.54 30.26
N GLU A 450 -46.08 -53.67 29.55
CA GLU A 450 -45.48 -53.76 28.21
C GLU A 450 -45.92 -52.64 27.22
N PRO A 451 -47.22 -52.32 27.07
CA PRO A 451 -47.66 -51.21 26.22
C PRO A 451 -47.19 -49.83 26.71
N LEU A 452 -47.13 -49.62 28.03
CA LEU A 452 -46.62 -48.39 28.65
C LEU A 452 -45.10 -48.25 28.45
N ASN A 453 -44.38 -49.36 28.50
CA ASN A 453 -42.95 -49.40 28.20
C ASN A 453 -42.68 -49.04 26.73
N LYS A 454 -43.48 -49.55 25.78
CA LYS A 454 -43.38 -49.17 24.35
C LYS A 454 -43.57 -47.66 24.14
N VAL A 455 -44.57 -47.06 24.78
CA VAL A 455 -44.77 -45.60 24.75
C VAL A 455 -43.60 -44.86 25.39
N SER A 456 -43.12 -45.33 26.55
CA SER A 456 -42.03 -44.66 27.26
C SER A 456 -40.70 -44.71 26.49
N LEU A 457 -40.42 -45.81 25.80
CA LEU A 457 -39.22 -45.96 24.97
C LEU A 457 -39.26 -45.02 23.78
N GLU A 458 -40.40 -44.90 23.10
CA GLU A 458 -40.57 -43.98 21.97
C GLU A 458 -40.56 -42.50 22.42
N TYR A 459 -41.13 -42.18 23.59
CA TYR A 459 -41.04 -40.83 24.16
C TYR A 459 -39.62 -40.45 24.57
N VAL A 460 -38.87 -41.38 25.20
CA VAL A 460 -37.46 -41.17 25.55
C VAL A 460 -36.58 -41.09 24.30
N SER A 461 -36.93 -41.77 23.20
CA SER A 461 -36.23 -41.62 21.93
C SER A 461 -36.48 -40.28 21.23
N PHE A 462 -37.54 -39.58 21.63
CA PHE A 462 -37.90 -38.25 21.12
C PHE A 462 -37.21 -37.11 21.90
N SER A 463 -37.11 -37.22 23.24
CA SER A 463 -36.51 -36.19 24.10
C SER A 463 -35.00 -36.11 23.91
#